data_AF-A0A924V6D7-F1
#
_entry.id   AF-A0A924V6D7-F1
#
_cell.length_a   1.000
_cell.length_b   1.000
_cell.length_c   1.000
_cell.angle_alpha   90.00
_cell.angle_beta   90.00
_cell.angle_gamma   90.00
#
_symmetry.space_group_name_H-M   'P 1'
#
loop_
_entity.id
_entity.type
_entity.pdbx_description
1 polymer ?
#
loop_
_entity_poly.entity_id
_entity_poly.type
_entity_poly.pdbx_seq_one_letter_code
_entity_poly.pdbx_strand_id
1 'polypeptide(L)'
;EGLPRSFVVELARHPNYMLVQKQINNYEDENSRFNKITVDLIRNERTARLEMLKAKNAYTAAKNQKKTSSDVQAAEKKYLALGTEHAIYAKARDGIKKMREAAVERLVLEKKTLVTKASLNLKARYTQFASVLENLIDQNEVLSYEIYSGAGEHIRYQMAGGEAQEKETRNLAAEKSKNGYEWKFKEEVWDDEIGHFRSSLKNVCPKDEESADQNDVTPERKTAGILKSGSN
;
A
#
# COMPACT_ATOMS: atom_id res chain seq x y z
N GLU A 1 -20.46 -4.21 -16.27
CA GLU A 1 -20.69 -5.36 -15.38
C GLU A 1 -19.39 -6.13 -15.26
N GLY A 2 -18.88 -6.32 -14.05
CA GLY A 2 -17.55 -6.87 -13.82
C GLY A 2 -17.43 -7.44 -12.42
N LEU A 3 -16.46 -8.34 -12.23
CA LEU A 3 -16.14 -8.95 -10.95
C LEU A 3 -15.96 -7.88 -9.86
N PRO A 4 -16.47 -8.10 -8.63
CA PRO A 4 -16.26 -7.19 -7.52
C PRO A 4 -14.77 -6.88 -7.34
N ARG A 5 -14.43 -5.60 -7.10
CA ARG A 5 -13.04 -5.18 -6.93
C ARG A 5 -12.34 -5.97 -5.82
N SER A 6 -13.05 -6.26 -4.73
CA SER A 6 -12.58 -7.10 -3.63
C SER A 6 -12.09 -8.47 -4.12
N PHE A 7 -12.86 -9.13 -4.98
CA PHE A 7 -12.49 -10.42 -5.56
C PHE A 7 -11.23 -10.32 -6.43
N VAL A 8 -11.11 -9.25 -7.24
CA VAL A 8 -9.93 -9.03 -8.08
C VAL A 8 -8.68 -8.80 -7.24
N VAL A 9 -8.80 -8.05 -6.13
CA VAL A 9 -7.68 -7.84 -5.19
C VAL A 9 -7.24 -9.16 -4.56
N GLU A 10 -8.17 -9.98 -4.10
CA GLU A 10 -7.85 -11.28 -3.52
C GLU A 10 -7.23 -12.24 -4.53
N LEU A 11 -7.71 -12.22 -5.77
CA LEU A 11 -7.12 -12.98 -6.88
C LEU A 11 -5.68 -12.53 -7.17
N ALA A 12 -5.40 -11.23 -7.06
CA ALA A 12 -4.08 -10.65 -7.26
C ALA A 12 -3.12 -10.86 -6.07
N ARG A 13 -3.62 -11.11 -4.85
CA ARG A 13 -2.77 -11.36 -3.66
C ARG A 13 -1.93 -12.65 -3.71
N HIS A 14 -2.10 -13.50 -4.72
CA HIS A 14 -1.33 -14.75 -4.84
C HIS A 14 0.18 -14.48 -4.97
N PRO A 15 1.05 -15.28 -4.33
CA PRO A 15 2.50 -15.18 -4.53
C PRO A 15 2.92 -15.23 -6.01
N ASN A 16 2.32 -16.11 -6.81
CA ASN A 16 2.67 -16.24 -8.24
C ASN A 16 2.36 -14.98 -9.07
N TYR A 17 1.36 -14.19 -8.68
CA TYR A 17 1.08 -12.90 -9.31
C TYR A 17 1.99 -11.82 -8.72
N MET A 18 2.08 -11.76 -7.38
CA MET A 18 2.88 -10.77 -6.66
C MET A 18 4.36 -10.79 -7.04
N LEU A 19 4.95 -11.96 -7.27
CA LEU A 19 6.35 -12.06 -7.73
C LEU A 19 6.56 -11.41 -9.10
N VAL A 20 5.65 -11.66 -10.04
CA VAL A 20 5.70 -11.05 -11.38
C VAL A 20 5.41 -9.55 -11.31
N GLN A 21 4.46 -9.13 -10.48
CA GLN A 21 4.16 -7.72 -10.25
C GLN A 21 5.35 -6.98 -9.64
N LYS A 22 6.06 -7.58 -8.67
CA LYS A 22 7.30 -7.00 -8.12
C LYS A 22 8.36 -6.81 -9.19
N GLN A 23 8.52 -7.77 -10.10
CA GLN A 23 9.46 -7.64 -11.23
C GLN A 23 9.06 -6.50 -12.17
N ILE A 24 7.77 -6.36 -12.48
CA ILE A 24 7.26 -5.25 -13.29
C ILE A 24 7.55 -3.90 -12.60
N ASN A 25 7.28 -3.79 -11.31
CA ASN A 25 7.53 -2.57 -10.54
C ASN A 25 9.03 -2.23 -10.52
N ASN A 26 9.91 -3.22 -10.35
CA ASN A 26 11.36 -3.00 -10.39
C ASN A 26 11.81 -2.41 -11.74
N TYR A 27 11.22 -2.83 -12.86
CA TYR A 27 11.51 -2.25 -14.18
C TYR A 27 10.98 -0.82 -14.33
N GLU A 28 9.83 -0.50 -13.73
CA GLU A 28 9.31 0.88 -13.69
C GLU A 28 10.21 1.80 -12.84
N ASP A 29 10.70 1.29 -11.72
CA ASP A 29 11.65 1.98 -10.86
C ASP A 29 13.00 2.18 -11.57
N GLU A 30 13.49 1.17 -12.30
CA GLU A 30 14.70 1.26 -13.10
C GLU A 30 14.59 2.37 -14.16
N ASN A 31 13.48 2.44 -14.89
CA ASN A 31 13.22 3.51 -15.84
C ASN A 31 13.19 4.89 -15.15
N SER A 32 12.61 4.98 -13.96
CA SER A 32 12.60 6.20 -13.14
C SER A 32 14.00 6.61 -12.70
N ARG A 33 14.88 5.65 -12.37
CA ARG A 33 16.30 5.90 -12.05
C ARG A 33 17.06 6.44 -13.25
N PHE A 34 16.86 5.89 -14.45
CA PHE A 34 17.47 6.41 -15.68
C PHE A 34 17.07 7.87 -15.95
N ASN A 35 15.81 8.22 -15.70
CA ASN A 35 15.34 9.60 -15.83
C ASN A 35 16.07 10.53 -14.85
N LYS A 36 16.22 10.11 -13.59
CA LYS A 36 16.95 10.88 -12.58
C LYS A 36 18.42 11.12 -12.97
N ILE A 37 19.13 10.06 -13.38
CA ILE A 37 20.52 10.15 -13.83
C ILE A 37 20.65 11.13 -15.00
N THR A 38 19.71 11.07 -15.95
CA THR A 38 19.70 11.98 -17.11
C THR A 38 19.54 13.43 -16.67
N VAL A 39 18.63 13.71 -15.73
CA VAL A 39 18.40 15.07 -15.20
C VAL A 39 19.62 15.58 -14.43
N ASP A 40 20.21 14.75 -13.56
CA ASP A 40 21.39 15.11 -12.77
C ASP A 40 22.58 15.42 -13.69
N LEU A 41 22.75 14.65 -14.77
CA LEU A 41 23.79 14.91 -15.75
C LEU A 41 23.59 16.22 -16.51
N ILE A 42 22.35 16.53 -16.92
CA ILE A 42 22.02 17.81 -17.56
C ILE A 42 22.31 18.98 -16.62
N ARG A 43 22.02 18.81 -15.32
CA ARG A 43 22.31 19.82 -14.31
C ARG A 43 23.82 20.05 -14.19
N ASN A 44 24.61 18.98 -14.10
CA ASN A 44 26.07 19.06 -14.00
C ASN A 44 26.71 19.62 -15.27
N GLU A 45 26.20 19.28 -16.46
CA GLU A 45 26.64 19.86 -17.73
C GLU A 45 26.40 21.39 -17.74
N ARG A 46 25.24 21.85 -17.28
CA ARG A 46 24.90 23.27 -17.20
C ARG A 46 25.82 24.02 -16.21
N THR A 47 26.10 23.45 -15.04
CA THR A 47 27.00 24.08 -14.06
C THR A 47 28.42 24.15 -14.60
N ALA A 48 28.95 23.06 -15.17
CA ALA A 48 30.27 23.03 -15.79
C ALA A 48 30.38 24.04 -16.95
N ARG A 49 29.34 24.18 -17.76
CA ARG A 49 29.29 25.18 -18.84
C ARG A 49 29.35 26.61 -18.30
N LEU A 50 28.61 26.93 -17.25
CA LEU A 50 28.62 28.26 -16.63
C LEU A 50 29.99 28.58 -16.02
N GLU A 51 30.63 27.62 -15.36
CA GLU A 51 31.97 27.78 -14.79
C GLU A 51 33.03 27.93 -15.87
N MET A 52 32.94 27.15 -16.95
CA MET A 52 33.80 27.30 -18.13
C MET A 52 33.67 28.71 -18.74
N LEU A 53 32.46 29.26 -18.86
CA LEU A 53 32.23 30.62 -19.37
C LEU A 53 32.81 31.69 -18.42
N LYS A 54 32.64 31.53 -17.10
CA LYS A 54 33.26 32.43 -16.10
C LYS A 54 34.79 32.40 -16.21
N ALA A 55 35.39 31.22 -16.35
CA ALA A 55 36.83 31.06 -16.51
C ALA A 55 37.33 31.65 -17.84
N LYS A 56 36.56 31.47 -18.93
CA LYS A 56 36.86 32.09 -20.23
C LYS A 56 36.87 33.61 -20.12
N ASN A 57 35.86 34.20 -19.50
CA ASN A 57 35.77 35.64 -19.29
C ASN A 57 36.94 36.16 -18.44
N ALA A 58 37.30 35.44 -17.37
CA ALA A 58 38.45 35.77 -16.53
C ALA A 58 39.79 35.70 -17.29
N TYR A 59 39.98 34.68 -18.14
CA TYR A 59 41.14 34.58 -19.02
C TYR A 59 41.22 35.75 -20.01
N THR A 60 40.11 36.08 -20.68
CA THR A 60 40.07 37.22 -21.61
C THR A 60 40.33 38.55 -20.90
N ALA A 61 39.80 38.73 -19.69
CA ALA A 61 40.05 39.92 -18.88
C ALA A 61 41.52 40.03 -18.44
N ALA A 62 42.14 38.93 -18.00
CA ALA A 62 43.55 38.89 -17.63
C ALA A 62 44.48 39.21 -18.82
N LYS A 63 44.13 38.73 -20.02
CA LYS A 63 44.84 39.04 -21.27
C LYS A 63 44.72 40.53 -21.64
N ASN A 64 43.52 41.10 -21.53
CA ASN A 64 43.27 42.50 -21.86
C ASN A 64 43.90 43.48 -20.86
N GLN A 65 43.99 43.10 -19.58
CA GLN A 65 44.58 43.91 -18.51
C GLN A 65 46.12 43.86 -18.47
N LYS A 66 46.79 43.18 -19.42
CA LYS A 66 48.24 42.97 -19.46
C LYS A 66 48.81 42.47 -18.12
N LYS A 67 48.08 41.57 -17.44
CA LYS A 67 48.58 40.92 -16.22
C LYS A 67 49.85 40.12 -16.50
N THR A 68 50.60 39.85 -15.43
CA THR A 68 51.80 39.02 -15.44
C THR A 68 51.58 37.72 -16.21
N SER A 69 52.57 37.32 -17.03
CA SER A 69 52.49 36.15 -17.90
C SER A 69 52.07 34.87 -17.16
N SER A 70 52.49 34.71 -15.89
CA SER A 70 52.10 33.61 -15.01
C SER A 70 50.60 33.54 -14.73
N ASP A 71 49.93 34.69 -14.53
CA ASP A 71 48.51 34.74 -14.17
C ASP A 71 47.62 34.42 -15.36
N VAL A 72 48.05 34.83 -16.56
CA VAL A 72 47.39 34.47 -17.81
C VAL A 72 47.48 32.96 -18.05
N GLN A 73 48.65 32.35 -17.83
CA GLN A 73 48.83 30.90 -17.93
C GLN A 73 48.02 30.13 -16.88
N ALA A 74 47.91 30.63 -15.65
CA ALA A 74 47.08 30.02 -14.62
C ALA A 74 45.59 30.06 -14.98
N ALA A 75 45.11 31.21 -15.49
CA ALA A 75 43.73 31.36 -15.97
C ALA A 75 43.43 30.48 -17.19
N GLU A 76 44.40 30.32 -18.10
CA GLU A 76 44.30 29.44 -19.26
C GLU A 76 44.18 27.97 -18.85
N LYS A 77 45.06 27.49 -17.95
CA LYS A 77 44.99 26.11 -17.42
C LYS A 77 43.64 25.84 -16.76
N LYS A 78 43.11 26.80 -16.00
CA LYS A 78 41.79 26.69 -15.37
C LYS A 78 40.65 26.64 -16.39
N TYR A 79 40.70 27.47 -17.43
CA TYR A 79 39.72 27.44 -18.52
C TYR A 79 39.75 26.09 -19.26
N LEU A 80 40.94 25.58 -19.57
CA LEU A 80 41.10 24.29 -20.25
C LEU A 80 40.58 23.13 -19.38
N ALA A 81 40.90 23.09 -18.09
CA ALA A 81 40.42 22.06 -17.18
C ALA A 81 38.87 22.02 -17.11
N LEU A 82 38.23 23.17 -16.91
CA LEU A 82 36.77 23.27 -16.92
C LEU A 82 36.17 22.95 -18.30
N GLY A 83 36.88 23.28 -19.38
CA GLY A 83 36.50 22.90 -20.74
C GLY A 83 36.50 21.38 -20.94
N THR A 84 37.51 20.68 -20.41
CA THR A 84 37.55 19.21 -20.44
C THR A 84 36.45 18.58 -19.61
N GLU A 85 36.13 19.14 -18.43
CA GLU A 85 35.01 18.66 -17.61
C GLU A 85 33.68 18.79 -18.33
N HIS A 86 33.41 19.95 -18.95
CA HIS A 86 32.22 20.13 -19.78
C HIS A 86 32.16 19.12 -20.94
N ALA A 87 33.29 18.89 -21.63
CA ALA A 87 33.35 17.92 -22.72
C ALA A 87 33.08 16.48 -22.24
N ILE A 88 33.55 16.12 -21.04
CA ILE A 88 33.26 14.83 -20.40
C ILE A 88 31.75 14.68 -20.14
N TYR A 89 31.11 15.70 -19.55
CA TYR A 89 29.66 15.67 -19.30
C TYR A 89 28.85 15.61 -20.60
N ALA A 90 29.22 16.37 -21.64
CA ALA A 90 28.55 16.32 -22.93
C ALA A 90 28.65 14.93 -23.58
N LYS A 91 29.84 14.31 -23.56
CA LYS A 91 30.05 12.96 -24.07
C LYS A 91 29.29 11.91 -23.26
N ALA A 92 29.28 12.05 -21.93
CA ALA A 92 28.50 11.19 -21.05
C ALA A 92 27.00 11.28 -21.34
N ARG A 93 26.49 12.47 -21.68
CA ARG A 93 25.07 12.66 -22.03
C ARG A 93 24.69 11.93 -23.29
N ASP A 94 25.50 12.05 -24.33
CA ASP A 94 25.24 11.38 -25.59
C ASP A 94 25.36 9.85 -25.44
N GLY A 95 26.29 9.38 -24.61
CA GLY A 95 26.40 7.96 -24.24
C GLY A 95 25.18 7.45 -23.47
N ILE A 96 24.76 8.15 -22.43
CA ILE A 96 23.58 7.79 -21.61
C ILE A 96 22.30 7.83 -22.44
N LYS A 97 22.15 8.78 -23.36
CA LYS A 97 21.00 8.85 -24.26
C LYS A 97 20.85 7.57 -25.08
N LYS A 98 21.93 7.12 -25.73
CA LYS A 98 21.93 5.87 -26.53
C LYS A 98 21.68 4.63 -25.67
N MET A 99 22.32 4.55 -24.51
CA MET A 99 22.09 3.44 -23.57
C MET A 99 20.64 3.41 -23.08
N ARG A 100 20.04 4.58 -22.81
CA ARG A 100 18.64 4.69 -22.38
C ARG A 100 17.69 4.23 -23.48
N GLU A 101 17.89 4.65 -24.72
CA GLU A 101 17.05 4.22 -25.86
C GLU A 101 17.04 2.69 -25.96
N ALA A 102 18.21 2.06 -25.98
CA ALA A 102 18.33 0.60 -26.02
C ALA A 102 17.76 -0.10 -24.77
N ALA A 103 17.99 0.46 -23.58
CA ALA A 103 17.48 -0.10 -22.33
C ALA A 103 15.95 -0.01 -22.24
N VAL A 104 15.36 1.13 -22.62
CA VAL A 104 13.90 1.33 -22.60
C VAL A 104 13.22 0.39 -23.60
N GLU A 105 13.75 0.23 -24.81
CA GLU A 105 13.22 -0.72 -25.79
C GLU A 105 13.21 -2.15 -25.23
N ARG A 106 14.33 -2.57 -24.63
CA ARG A 106 14.44 -3.87 -23.98
C ARG A 106 13.44 -4.03 -22.83
N LEU A 107 13.36 -3.05 -21.92
CA LEU A 107 12.46 -3.07 -20.78
C LEU A 107 10.99 -3.12 -21.21
N VAL A 108 10.61 -2.46 -22.30
CA VAL A 108 9.25 -2.51 -22.85
C VAL A 108 8.91 -3.92 -23.33
N LEU A 109 9.83 -4.58 -24.02
CA LEU A 109 9.65 -5.96 -24.49
C LEU A 109 9.52 -6.93 -23.30
N GLU A 110 10.43 -6.85 -22.33
CA GLU A 110 10.41 -7.68 -21.12
C GLU A 110 9.16 -7.40 -20.26
N LYS A 111 8.73 -6.13 -20.13
CA LYS A 111 7.48 -5.80 -19.44
C LYS A 111 6.27 -6.44 -20.12
N LYS A 112 6.20 -6.43 -21.45
CA LYS A 112 5.11 -7.07 -22.19
C LYS A 112 5.05 -8.57 -21.88
N THR A 113 6.19 -9.26 -21.87
CA THR A 113 6.22 -10.70 -21.55
C THR A 113 5.81 -10.96 -20.10
N LEU A 114 6.26 -10.16 -19.14
CA LEU A 114 5.83 -10.26 -17.75
C LEU A 114 4.34 -9.99 -17.56
N VAL A 115 3.76 -9.00 -18.25
CA VAL A 115 2.32 -8.73 -18.21
C VAL A 115 1.53 -9.92 -18.76
N THR A 116 1.97 -10.52 -19.87
CA THR A 116 1.32 -11.74 -20.39
C THR A 116 1.41 -12.89 -19.40
N LYS A 117 2.57 -13.09 -18.75
CA LYS A 117 2.75 -14.11 -17.71
C LYS A 117 1.86 -13.86 -16.50
N ALA A 118 1.77 -12.62 -16.04
CA ALA A 118 0.88 -12.23 -14.94
C ALA A 118 -0.59 -12.51 -15.28
N SER A 119 -1.01 -12.21 -16.51
CA SER A 119 -2.38 -12.46 -16.97
C SER A 119 -2.70 -13.97 -17.03
N LEU A 120 -1.75 -14.80 -17.47
CA LEU A 120 -1.90 -16.26 -17.50
C LEU A 120 -1.99 -16.83 -16.09
N ASN A 121 -1.17 -16.33 -15.16
CA ASN A 121 -1.22 -16.74 -13.75
C ASN A 121 -2.57 -16.39 -13.11
N LEU A 122 -3.11 -15.20 -13.37
CA LEU A 122 -4.45 -14.82 -12.89
C LEU A 122 -5.54 -15.71 -13.47
N LYS A 123 -5.48 -15.99 -14.79
CA LYS A 123 -6.44 -16.88 -15.45
C LYS A 123 -6.41 -18.28 -14.86
N ALA A 124 -5.22 -18.86 -14.67
CA ALA A 124 -5.06 -20.19 -14.07
C ALA A 124 -5.62 -20.24 -12.64
N ARG A 125 -5.39 -19.18 -11.85
CA ARG A 125 -5.94 -19.10 -10.50
C ARG A 125 -7.46 -18.96 -10.51
N TYR A 126 -8.00 -18.15 -11.42
CA TYR A 126 -9.44 -18.01 -11.58
C TYR A 126 -10.10 -19.35 -11.92
N THR A 127 -9.52 -20.12 -12.84
CA THR A 127 -10.04 -21.46 -13.17
C THR A 127 -9.97 -22.42 -11.99
N GLN A 128 -8.91 -22.35 -11.18
CA GLN A 128 -8.82 -23.15 -9.94
C GLN A 128 -9.92 -22.76 -8.95
N PHE A 129 -10.14 -21.46 -8.72
CA PHE A 129 -11.20 -21.01 -7.83
C PHE A 129 -12.59 -21.40 -8.32
N ALA A 130 -12.85 -21.34 -9.62
CA ALA A 130 -14.11 -21.81 -10.19
C ALA A 130 -14.33 -23.30 -9.87
N SER A 131 -13.32 -24.16 -10.13
CA SER A 131 -13.42 -25.60 -9.83
C SER A 131 -13.57 -25.91 -8.33
N VAL A 132 -12.91 -25.13 -7.46
CA VAL A 132 -13.02 -25.31 -6.01
C VAL A 132 -14.40 -24.88 -5.52
N LEU A 133 -14.94 -23.78 -6.05
CA LEU A 133 -16.26 -23.29 -5.69
C LEU A 133 -17.36 -24.27 -6.13
N GLU A 134 -17.23 -24.84 -7.33
CA GLU A 134 -18.13 -25.88 -7.84
C GLU A 134 -18.13 -27.10 -6.90
N ASN A 135 -16.96 -27.63 -6.55
CA ASN A 135 -16.84 -28.74 -5.60
C ASN A 135 -17.43 -28.42 -4.21
N LEU A 136 -17.29 -27.18 -3.73
CA LEU A 136 -17.85 -26.75 -2.44
C LEU A 136 -19.39 -26.66 -2.49
N ILE A 137 -19.95 -26.23 -3.61
CA ILE A 137 -21.40 -26.21 -3.81
C ILE A 137 -21.93 -27.65 -3.83
N ASP A 138 -21.30 -28.55 -4.59
CA ASP A 138 -21.67 -29.96 -4.65
C ASP A 138 -21.60 -30.63 -3.27
N GLN A 139 -20.53 -30.38 -2.51
CA GLN A 139 -20.40 -30.88 -1.14
C GLN A 139 -21.47 -30.32 -0.20
N ASN A 140 -21.82 -29.05 -0.33
CA ASN A 140 -22.86 -28.43 0.48
C ASN A 140 -24.25 -29.02 0.16
N GLU A 141 -24.54 -29.27 -1.12
CA GLU A 141 -25.78 -29.93 -1.51
C GLU A 141 -25.87 -31.33 -0.92
N VAL A 142 -24.80 -32.14 -1.05
CA VAL A 142 -24.74 -33.49 -0.45
C VAL A 142 -24.94 -33.42 1.08
N LEU A 143 -24.21 -32.53 1.77
CA LEU A 143 -24.37 -32.35 3.21
C LEU A 143 -25.79 -31.92 3.58
N SER A 144 -26.40 -31.05 2.80
CA SER A 144 -27.78 -30.61 3.01
C SER A 144 -28.75 -31.79 2.87
N TYR A 145 -28.59 -32.61 1.83
CA TYR A 145 -29.39 -33.83 1.65
C TYR A 145 -29.20 -34.83 2.80
N GLU A 146 -27.97 -35.04 3.26
CA GLU A 146 -27.67 -35.92 4.39
C GLU A 146 -28.31 -35.42 5.69
N ILE A 147 -28.22 -34.11 5.96
CA ILE A 147 -28.85 -33.49 7.14
C ILE A 147 -30.37 -33.64 7.08
N TYR A 148 -31.01 -33.32 5.94
CA TYR A 148 -32.45 -33.42 5.81
C TYR A 148 -32.94 -34.87 5.84
N SER A 149 -32.20 -35.80 5.22
CA SER A 149 -32.51 -37.24 5.27
C SER A 149 -32.36 -37.79 6.68
N GLY A 150 -31.27 -37.46 7.37
CA GLY A 150 -31.02 -37.88 8.75
C GLY A 150 -32.05 -37.28 9.72
N ALA A 151 -32.42 -36.01 9.54
CA ALA A 151 -33.50 -35.39 10.31
C ALA A 151 -34.85 -36.07 10.05
N GLY A 152 -35.16 -36.40 8.79
CA GLY A 152 -36.38 -37.12 8.42
C GLY A 152 -36.43 -38.56 8.94
N GLU A 153 -35.30 -39.27 8.97
CA GLU A 153 -35.18 -40.57 9.62
C GLU A 153 -35.34 -40.46 11.14
N HIS A 154 -34.73 -39.44 11.77
CA HIS A 154 -34.88 -39.20 13.19
C HIS A 154 -36.33 -38.95 13.60
N ILE A 155 -37.06 -38.13 12.83
CA ILE A 155 -38.50 -37.90 13.04
C ILE A 155 -39.29 -39.21 12.85
N ARG A 156 -38.98 -40.01 11.84
CA ARG A 156 -39.64 -41.32 11.62
C ARG A 156 -39.38 -42.30 12.76
N TYR A 157 -38.15 -42.34 13.29
CA TYR A 157 -37.80 -43.16 14.45
C TYR A 157 -38.60 -42.77 15.69
N GLN A 158 -38.73 -41.45 15.95
CA GLN A 158 -39.58 -40.94 17.04
C GLN A 158 -41.06 -41.29 16.82
N MET A 159 -41.59 -41.13 15.60
CA MET A 159 -42.99 -41.46 15.28
C MET A 159 -43.29 -42.96 15.38
N ALA A 160 -42.32 -43.83 15.13
CA ALA A 160 -42.44 -45.28 15.27
C ALA A 160 -42.41 -45.75 16.74
N GLY A 161 -42.36 -44.83 17.71
CA GLY A 161 -42.32 -45.14 19.13
C GLY A 161 -40.94 -45.49 19.66
N GLY A 162 -39.88 -45.20 18.90
CA GLY A 162 -38.51 -45.28 19.42
C GLY A 162 -38.32 -44.23 20.52
N GLU A 163 -37.83 -44.63 21.69
CA GLU A 163 -37.42 -43.68 22.72
C GLU A 163 -36.33 -42.79 22.13
N ALA A 164 -36.63 -41.51 21.97
CA ALA A 164 -35.58 -40.53 21.82
C ALA A 164 -34.76 -40.63 23.10
N GLN A 165 -33.57 -41.21 23.04
CA GLN A 165 -32.59 -40.84 24.05
C GLN A 165 -32.55 -39.32 24.00
N GLU A 166 -32.94 -38.66 25.09
CA GLU A 166 -32.49 -37.32 25.44
C GLU A 166 -30.96 -37.38 25.62
N LYS A 167 -30.24 -37.80 24.57
CA LYS A 167 -28.91 -37.28 24.36
C LYS A 167 -29.18 -35.84 24.11
N GLU A 168 -28.95 -35.06 25.17
CA GLU A 168 -28.86 -33.62 25.22
C GLU A 168 -28.87 -33.10 23.81
N THR A 169 -29.95 -32.42 23.42
CA THR A 169 -29.86 -31.49 22.31
C THR A 169 -28.55 -30.76 22.55
N ARG A 170 -27.50 -31.08 21.76
CA ARG A 170 -26.32 -30.24 21.70
C ARG A 170 -26.91 -28.98 21.17
N ASN A 171 -27.29 -28.11 22.10
CA ASN A 171 -27.92 -26.88 21.80
C ASN A 171 -26.91 -26.22 20.88
N LEU A 172 -27.25 -26.11 19.60
CA LEU A 172 -26.72 -25.07 18.75
C LEU A 172 -27.32 -23.72 19.21
N ALA A 173 -27.78 -23.59 20.46
CA ALA A 173 -27.53 -22.37 21.19
C ALA A 173 -26.03 -22.14 21.05
N ALA A 174 -25.67 -21.23 20.15
CA ALA A 174 -24.41 -20.55 20.19
C ALA A 174 -24.13 -20.33 21.67
N GLU A 175 -23.18 -21.09 22.21
CA GLU A 175 -22.59 -20.75 23.47
C GLU A 175 -22.13 -19.33 23.19
N LYS A 176 -22.88 -18.36 23.71
CA LYS A 176 -22.43 -16.99 23.92
C LYS A 176 -21.32 -17.12 24.96
N SER A 177 -20.25 -17.76 24.55
CA SER A 177 -18.91 -17.47 24.97
C SER A 177 -18.90 -15.95 25.05
N LYS A 178 -18.62 -15.45 26.24
CA LYS A 178 -18.42 -14.01 26.46
C LYS A 178 -17.34 -13.42 25.55
N ASN A 179 -16.67 -14.27 24.77
CA ASN A 179 -15.87 -13.97 23.59
C ASN A 179 -16.49 -14.74 22.41
N GLY A 180 -17.38 -14.11 21.65
CA GLY A 180 -17.95 -14.69 20.44
C GLY A 180 -16.83 -15.17 19.51
N TYR A 181 -17.17 -16.09 18.61
CA TYR A 181 -16.34 -16.41 17.45
C TYR A 181 -16.27 -15.17 16.53
N GLU A 182 -15.55 -14.14 16.96
CA GLU A 182 -14.74 -13.34 16.07
C GLU A 182 -13.85 -14.33 15.35
N TRP A 183 -13.89 -14.27 14.03
CA TRP A 183 -12.87 -14.89 13.20
C TRP A 183 -11.52 -14.61 13.87
N LYS A 184 -10.75 -15.65 14.20
CA LYS A 184 -9.39 -15.47 14.69
C LYS A 184 -8.53 -14.93 13.55
N PHE A 185 -8.71 -13.64 13.26
CA PHE A 185 -7.76 -12.80 12.56
C PHE A 185 -6.57 -12.72 13.53
N LYS A 186 -5.63 -13.66 13.37
CA LYS A 186 -4.29 -13.50 13.95
C LYS A 186 -3.71 -12.28 13.26
N GLU A 187 -3.77 -11.15 13.95
CA GLU A 187 -2.84 -10.03 13.85
C GLU A 187 -2.19 -9.92 12.47
N GLU A 188 -2.89 -9.24 11.56
CA GLU A 188 -2.16 -8.34 10.70
C GLU A 188 -1.32 -7.43 11.60
N VAL A 189 -0.01 -7.64 11.55
CA VAL A 189 0.99 -6.63 11.87
C VAL A 189 0.78 -5.48 10.90
N TRP A 190 -0.04 -4.51 11.28
CA TRP A 190 -0.09 -3.19 10.65
C TRP A 190 -0.43 -2.16 11.72
N ASP A 191 0.57 -1.73 12.49
CA ASP A 191 0.52 -0.41 13.09
C ASP A 191 1.89 0.28 13.26
N ASP A 192 2.98 -0.24 12.67
CA ASP A 192 4.29 0.39 12.81
C ASP A 192 5.07 0.65 11.50
N GLU A 193 4.49 0.46 10.30
CA GLU A 193 5.22 0.70 9.04
C GLU A 193 4.49 1.47 7.93
N ILE A 194 3.46 2.28 8.24
CA ILE A 194 3.05 3.35 7.31
C ILE A 194 2.92 4.68 8.06
N GLY A 195 3.93 5.52 7.85
CA GLY A 195 4.16 6.79 8.52
C GLY A 195 2.94 7.69 8.74
N HIS A 196 2.78 8.11 10.00
CA HIS A 196 2.26 9.43 10.37
C HIS A 196 3.33 10.19 11.15
N PHE A 197 4.28 10.81 10.44
CA PHE A 197 4.96 11.99 10.98
C PHE A 197 3.96 13.14 11.06
N ARG A 198 3.25 13.28 12.19
CA ARG A 198 2.78 14.57 12.70
C ARG A 198 2.84 14.56 14.22
N SER A 199 3.63 15.48 14.75
CA SER A 199 3.92 15.72 16.15
C SER A 199 2.67 15.82 17.03
N SER A 200 2.42 14.83 17.90
CA SER A 200 1.65 15.08 19.12
C SER A 200 2.63 15.55 20.20
N LEU A 201 2.81 16.87 20.26
CA LEU A 201 3.45 17.55 21.38
C LEU A 201 2.96 16.95 22.70
N LYS A 202 3.90 16.51 23.54
CA LYS A 202 3.62 16.04 24.90
C LYS A 202 3.20 17.26 25.72
N ASN A 203 1.92 17.38 26.07
CA ASN A 203 1.50 18.37 27.07
C ASN A 203 2.01 17.91 28.44
N VAL A 204 3.13 18.53 28.83
CA VAL A 204 3.69 18.52 30.18
C VAL A 204 2.88 19.50 31.00
N CYS A 205 1.86 19.03 31.72
CA CYS A 205 1.27 19.78 32.83
C CYS A 205 1.34 18.94 34.10
N PRO A 206 1.89 19.49 35.21
CA PRO A 206 1.93 18.82 36.51
C PRO A 206 0.52 18.56 37.05
N LYS A 207 0.36 17.46 37.78
CA LYS A 207 -0.77 17.29 38.70
C LYS A 207 -0.46 18.13 39.94
N ASP A 208 -1.30 19.11 40.24
CA ASP A 208 -1.35 19.73 41.55
C ASP A 208 -2.81 19.97 41.98
N GLU A 209 -2.95 19.97 43.30
CA GLU A 209 -4.12 19.85 44.15
C GLU A 209 -4.97 21.14 44.27
N GLU A 210 -6.19 20.95 44.78
CA GLU A 210 -7.00 21.87 45.61
C GLU A 210 -7.33 23.31 45.17
N SER A 211 -8.64 23.58 45.05
CA SER A 211 -9.40 24.71 45.69
C SER A 211 -10.86 24.62 45.20
N ALA A 212 -11.85 24.26 46.03
CA ALA A 212 -12.48 25.04 47.10
C ALA A 212 -13.29 26.26 46.60
N ASP A 213 -14.57 26.26 47.01
CA ASP A 213 -15.54 27.36 47.11
C ASP A 213 -16.30 27.82 45.84
N GLN A 214 -17.60 28.14 45.87
CA GLN A 214 -18.78 27.83 46.71
C GLN A 214 -19.98 28.58 46.08
N ASN A 215 -21.21 28.16 46.43
CA ASN A 215 -22.51 28.88 46.38
C ASN A 215 -23.36 28.79 45.09
N ASP A 216 -24.68 28.64 45.11
CA ASP A 216 -25.70 28.15 46.06
C ASP A 216 -27.05 28.16 45.28
N VAL A 217 -28.10 27.58 45.89
CA VAL A 217 -29.56 27.74 45.63
C VAL A 217 -30.28 26.63 44.82
N THR A 218 -30.87 25.70 45.56
CA THR A 218 -32.17 25.01 45.29
C THR A 218 -33.24 25.64 46.23
N PRO A 219 -34.58 25.36 46.21
CA PRO A 219 -35.29 24.15 45.72
C PRO A 219 -36.77 24.31 45.20
N GLU A 220 -37.36 23.17 44.80
CA GLU A 220 -38.80 22.76 44.82
C GLU A 220 -39.88 23.49 43.96
N ARG A 221 -40.73 22.75 43.22
CA ARG A 221 -42.01 22.14 43.70
C ARG A 221 -43.04 21.78 42.58
N LYS A 222 -43.77 20.69 42.82
CA LYS A 222 -45.17 20.32 42.44
C LYS A 222 -45.47 19.42 41.23
N THR A 223 -45.77 18.18 41.60
CA THR A 223 -46.75 17.26 41.02
C THR A 223 -48.20 17.74 41.18
N ALA A 224 -49.05 17.41 40.19
CA ALA A 224 -50.51 17.20 40.22
C ALA A 224 -50.85 16.42 38.93
N GLY A 225 -51.61 15.33 38.85
CA GLY A 225 -52.65 14.74 39.70
C GLY A 225 -54.00 14.76 38.94
N ILE A 226 -54.74 13.63 38.98
CA ILE A 226 -56.19 13.42 38.64
C ILE A 226 -56.48 12.93 37.19
N LEU A 227 -57.28 11.90 36.88
CA LEU A 227 -57.87 10.70 37.54
C LEU A 227 -58.51 9.80 36.44
N LYS A 228 -58.64 8.49 36.70
CA LYS A 228 -59.43 7.51 35.93
C LYS A 228 -60.92 7.54 36.31
N SER A 229 -61.80 7.19 35.36
CA SER A 229 -62.96 6.26 35.50
C SER A 229 -63.55 6.02 34.09
N GLY A 230 -64.15 4.90 33.71
CA GLY A 230 -64.53 3.68 34.40
C GLY A 230 -64.88 2.58 33.38
N SER A 231 -64.94 1.36 33.91
CA SER A 231 -65.27 0.07 33.32
C SER A 231 -66.73 -0.07 32.88
N ASN A 232 -66.98 -0.98 31.94
CA ASN A 232 -67.94 -2.07 32.09
C ASN A 232 -67.22 -3.39 31.79
#